data_AF-A0A9P1P1B4-F1
#
_entry.id   AF-A0A9P1P1B4-F1
#
_cell.length_a   1.000
_cell.length_b   1.000
_cell.length_c   1.000
_cell.angle_alpha   90.00
_cell.angle_beta   90.00
_cell.angle_gamma   90.00
#
_symmetry.space_group_name_H-M   'P 1'
#
loop_
_entity.id
_entity.type
_entity.pdbx_description
1 polymer ?
#
loop_
_entity_poly.entity_id
_entity_poly.type
_entity_poly.pdbx_seq_one_letter_code
_entity_poly.pdbx_strand_id
1 'polypeptide(L)'
;MNITPGVYPDFSETTLEALTLAMGRRLLQRQKDLTINITGKDIMDLTLNEEDSVVNLDIDELEAHIEDGAIKIVDPFVGSFQPGIGSYPFDQTDLASALLHLVIHQHIAEFSPALNPEPAKKHCDFSIRPNVRGDGQYPLICTISLTDYPVIVDYTNGMTSAAKPYLLNP
;
A
#
# COMPACT_ATOMS: atom_id res chain seq x y z
N MET A 1 -8.82 -10.70 -4.13
CA MET A 1 -10.19 -10.23 -3.78
C MET A 1 -10.67 -9.16 -4.76
N ASN A 2 -11.86 -9.28 -5.36
CA ASN A 2 -12.45 -8.30 -6.28
C ASN A 2 -12.96 -7.08 -5.51
N ILE A 3 -12.77 -5.91 -6.11
CA ILE A 3 -13.27 -4.63 -5.59
C ILE A 3 -14.08 -3.92 -6.66
N THR A 4 -14.92 -2.98 -6.24
CA THR A 4 -15.66 -2.15 -7.20
C THR A 4 -14.67 -1.22 -7.92
N PRO A 5 -14.67 -1.17 -9.27
CA PRO A 5 -13.82 -0.23 -9.99
C PRO A 5 -14.12 1.23 -9.60
N GLY A 6 -13.09 2.07 -9.52
CA GLY A 6 -13.24 3.48 -9.19
C GLY A 6 -13.53 3.78 -7.71
N VAL A 7 -13.39 2.77 -6.83
CA VAL A 7 -13.42 2.97 -5.37
C VAL A 7 -12.36 3.98 -4.93
N TYR A 8 -11.21 4.01 -5.60
CA TYR A 8 -10.34 5.18 -5.65
C TYR A 8 -10.29 5.70 -7.09
N PRO A 9 -10.77 6.93 -7.38
CA PRO A 9 -10.91 7.42 -8.76
C PRO A 9 -9.61 7.53 -9.56
N ASP A 10 -8.47 7.66 -8.89
CA ASP A 10 -7.14 7.74 -9.50
C ASP A 10 -6.61 6.37 -9.98
N PHE A 11 -7.37 5.30 -9.71
CA PHE A 11 -6.98 3.90 -9.91
C PHE A 11 -8.05 3.15 -10.70
N SER A 12 -7.61 2.21 -11.54
CA SER A 12 -8.49 1.42 -12.42
C SER A 12 -8.55 -0.06 -12.04
N GLU A 13 -7.78 -0.43 -11.02
CA GLU A 13 -7.59 -1.78 -10.55
C GLU A 13 -8.89 -2.36 -9.97
N THR A 14 -9.18 -3.60 -10.34
CA THR A 14 -10.43 -4.28 -9.98
C THR A 14 -10.22 -5.36 -8.92
N THR A 15 -8.99 -5.54 -8.46
CA THR A 15 -8.65 -6.42 -7.34
C THR A 15 -7.94 -5.63 -6.25
N LEU A 16 -8.14 -6.07 -5.01
CA LEU A 16 -7.50 -5.52 -3.83
C LEU A 16 -5.98 -5.55 -3.97
N GLU A 17 -5.45 -6.66 -4.47
CA GLU A 17 -4.01 -6.87 -4.64
C GLU A 17 -3.40 -5.92 -5.68
N ALA A 18 -4.09 -5.77 -6.82
CA ALA A 18 -3.65 -4.84 -7.86
C ALA A 18 -3.71 -3.40 -7.37
N LEU A 19 -4.79 -3.01 -6.68
CA LEU A 19 -4.94 -1.66 -6.15
C LEU A 19 -3.83 -1.32 -5.15
N THR A 20 -3.53 -2.22 -4.21
CA THR A 20 -2.48 -2.02 -3.21
C THR A 20 -1.11 -1.86 -3.87
N LEU A 21 -0.75 -2.73 -4.81
CA LEU A 21 0.52 -2.60 -5.53
C LEU A 21 0.58 -1.32 -6.38
N ALA A 22 -0.52 -0.93 -7.02
CA ALA A 22 -0.62 0.29 -7.80
C ALA A 22 -0.43 1.54 -6.93
N MET A 23 -1.04 1.57 -5.74
CA MET A 23 -0.84 2.65 -4.75
C MET A 23 0.59 2.73 -4.26
N GLY A 24 1.21 1.60 -3.92
CA GLY A 24 2.64 1.55 -3.56
C GLY A 24 3.52 2.12 -4.67
N ARG A 25 3.30 1.72 -5.92
CA ARG A 25 4.04 2.27 -7.07
C ARG A 25 3.80 3.76 -7.29
N ARG A 26 2.56 4.24 -7.10
CA ARG A 26 2.25 5.66 -7.21
C ARG A 26 2.99 6.45 -6.14
N LEU A 27 3.08 5.92 -4.91
CA LEU A 27 3.83 6.54 -3.84
C LEU A 27 5.33 6.60 -4.16
N LEU A 28 5.89 5.55 -4.76
CA LEU A 28 7.30 5.53 -5.20
C LEU A 28 7.56 6.54 -6.31
N GLN A 29 6.61 6.71 -7.23
CA GLN A 29 6.69 7.74 -8.27
C GLN A 29 6.72 9.13 -7.64
N ARG A 30 5.90 9.39 -6.61
CA ARG A 30 5.92 10.65 -5.86
C ARG A 30 7.25 10.89 -5.14
N GLN A 31 7.82 9.85 -4.52
CA GLN A 31 9.15 9.94 -3.89
C GLN A 31 10.23 10.36 -4.89
N LYS A 32 10.21 9.77 -6.10
CA LYS A 32 11.22 10.01 -7.14
C LYS A 32 11.08 11.36 -7.84
N ASP A 33 9.92 12.00 -7.75
CA ASP A 33 9.67 13.30 -8.36
C ASP A 33 10.06 14.42 -7.39
N LEU A 34 11.16 15.12 -7.67
CA LEU A 34 11.67 16.22 -6.83
C LEU A 34 10.76 17.44 -6.76
N THR A 35 9.78 17.57 -7.67
CA THR A 35 8.75 18.63 -7.58
C THR A 35 7.68 18.31 -6.55
N ILE A 36 7.52 17.03 -6.23
CA ILE A 36 6.56 16.47 -5.27
C ILE A 36 7.25 16.16 -3.93
N ASN A 37 8.45 15.59 -3.96
CA ASN A 37 9.28 15.29 -2.80
C ASN A 37 10.32 16.40 -2.57
N ILE A 38 9.85 17.58 -2.20
CA ILE A 38 10.68 18.80 -2.04
C ILE A 38 11.75 18.62 -0.95
N THR A 39 11.47 17.79 0.05
CA THR A 39 12.38 17.51 1.17
C THR A 39 13.43 16.46 0.85
N GLY A 40 13.30 15.73 -0.28
CA GLY A 40 14.16 14.59 -0.60
C GLY A 40 14.04 13.45 0.41
N LYS A 41 12.86 13.27 1.02
CA LYS A 41 12.59 12.16 1.93
C LYS A 41 12.66 10.85 1.15
N ASP A 42 13.49 9.92 1.61
CA ASP A 42 13.60 8.59 1.05
C ASP A 42 13.10 7.60 2.09
N ILE A 43 11.89 7.11 1.88
CA ILE A 43 11.13 6.33 2.87
C ILE A 43 10.66 5.00 2.32
N MET A 44 10.87 4.74 1.03
CA MET A 44 10.36 3.53 0.42
C MET A 44 11.23 2.97 -0.69
N ASP A 45 11.24 1.64 -0.73
CA ASP A 45 11.93 0.85 -1.73
C ASP A 45 10.96 -0.12 -2.40
N LEU A 46 11.22 -0.41 -3.66
CA LEU A 46 10.51 -1.45 -4.41
C LEU A 46 11.50 -2.22 -5.27
N THR A 47 11.52 -3.53 -5.10
CA THR A 47 12.33 -4.45 -5.90
C THR A 47 11.44 -5.47 -6.59
N LEU A 48 11.75 -5.77 -7.85
CA LEU A 48 11.09 -6.81 -8.63
C LEU A 48 12.07 -7.97 -8.80
N ASN A 49 11.67 -9.17 -8.40
CA ASN A 49 12.33 -10.41 -8.76
C ASN A 49 11.53 -11.06 -9.89
N GLU A 50 12.06 -10.97 -11.11
CA GLU A 50 11.42 -11.49 -12.31
C GLU A 50 11.37 -13.03 -12.33
N GLU A 51 12.44 -13.68 -11.88
CA GLU A 51 12.57 -15.14 -11.88
C GLU A 51 11.51 -15.78 -10.99
N ASP A 52 11.30 -15.21 -9.81
CA ASP A 52 10.31 -15.69 -8.84
C ASP A 52 8.92 -15.05 -9.07
N SER A 53 8.82 -14.06 -9.99
CA SER A 53 7.59 -13.31 -10.27
C SER A 53 6.98 -12.69 -9.00
N VAL A 54 7.82 -12.03 -8.20
CA VAL A 54 7.43 -11.36 -6.95
C VAL A 54 7.98 -9.94 -6.85
N VAL A 55 7.30 -9.11 -6.08
CA VAL A 55 7.74 -7.77 -5.70
C VAL A 55 7.94 -7.69 -4.20
N ASN A 56 9.02 -7.06 -3.76
CA ASN A 56 9.15 -6.58 -2.39
C ASN A 56 8.97 -5.07 -2.38
N LEU A 57 8.11 -4.56 -1.49
CA LEU A 57 7.90 -3.14 -1.27
C LEU A 57 7.99 -2.88 0.23
N ASP A 58 8.89 -1.99 0.63
CA ASP A 58 9.06 -1.59 2.02
C ASP A 58 8.86 -0.07 2.10
N ILE A 59 8.05 0.36 3.07
CA ILE A 59 7.83 1.76 3.39
C ILE A 59 8.07 1.94 4.88
N ASP A 60 9.02 2.80 5.20
CA ASP A 60 9.44 3.13 6.54
C ASP A 60 9.01 4.53 6.95
N GLU A 61 9.03 4.79 8.26
CA GLU A 61 8.93 6.13 8.84
C GLU A 61 7.69 6.97 8.40
N LEU A 62 6.54 6.34 8.16
CA LEU A 62 5.29 7.07 7.91
C LEU A 62 4.77 7.72 9.20
N GLU A 63 4.85 9.04 9.28
CA GLU A 63 4.32 9.81 10.39
C GLU A 63 2.80 9.72 10.44
N ALA A 64 2.25 9.44 11.62
CA ALA A 64 0.83 9.21 11.82
C ALA A 64 0.31 9.81 13.11
N HIS A 65 -1.00 9.98 13.15
CA HIS A 65 -1.78 10.38 14.33
C HIS A 65 -3.11 9.64 14.36
N ILE A 66 -3.83 9.74 15.47
CA ILE A 66 -5.17 9.19 15.62
C ILE A 66 -6.17 10.33 15.48
N GLU A 67 -7.11 10.19 14.56
CA GLU A 67 -8.21 11.11 14.34
C GLU A 67 -9.51 10.29 14.26
N ASP A 68 -10.51 10.65 15.07
CA ASP A 68 -11.81 9.95 15.16
C ASP A 68 -11.71 8.42 15.32
N GLY A 69 -10.68 7.95 16.03
CA GLY A 69 -10.44 6.52 16.27
C GLY A 69 -9.79 5.76 15.11
N ALA A 70 -9.45 6.44 14.01
CA ALA A 70 -8.71 5.88 12.89
C ALA A 70 -7.25 6.37 12.89
N ILE A 71 -6.35 5.54 12.36
CA ILE A 71 -4.96 5.95 12.11
C ILE A 71 -4.93 6.74 10.81
N LYS A 72 -4.43 7.97 10.86
CA LYS A 72 -4.21 8.83 9.70
C LYS A 72 -2.72 9.02 9.48
N ILE A 73 -2.30 8.80 8.23
CA ILE A 73 -0.91 9.02 7.80
C ILE A 73 -0.80 10.43 7.25
N VAL A 74 0.25 11.13 7.64
CA VAL A 74 0.64 12.39 7.02
C VAL A 74 1.31 12.06 5.69
N ASP A 75 0.70 12.43 4.56
CA ASP A 75 1.33 12.20 3.26
C ASP A 75 2.67 12.96 3.23
N PRO A 76 3.81 12.26 3.05
CA PRO A 76 5.13 12.88 3.07
C PRO A 76 5.40 13.71 1.81
N PHE A 77 4.53 13.62 0.80
CA PHE A 77 4.73 14.22 -0.50
C PHE A 77 3.59 15.17 -0.88
N VAL A 78 3.92 16.30 -1.53
CA VAL A 78 2.88 17.24 -1.98
C VAL A 78 2.25 16.77 -3.29
N GLY A 79 0.96 16.46 -3.26
CA GLY A 79 0.22 16.06 -4.47
C GLY A 79 -1.25 15.81 -4.20
N SER A 80 -2.09 16.00 -5.22
CA SER A 80 -3.51 15.66 -5.12
C SER A 80 -3.72 14.15 -5.17
N PHE A 81 -4.57 13.64 -4.30
CA PHE A 81 -5.13 12.30 -4.33
C PHE A 81 -6.65 12.44 -4.23
N GLN A 82 -7.39 11.76 -5.10
CA GLN A 82 -8.85 11.75 -5.00
C GLN A 82 -9.26 10.81 -3.86
N PRO A 83 -10.04 11.29 -2.87
CA PRO A 83 -10.51 10.46 -1.78
C PRO A 83 -11.24 9.22 -2.29
N GLY A 84 -11.03 8.11 -1.59
CA GLY A 84 -11.78 6.90 -1.87
C GLY A 84 -13.21 6.98 -1.36
N ILE A 85 -14.06 6.13 -1.92
CA ILE A 85 -15.50 6.05 -1.60
C ILE A 85 -15.85 4.69 -0.99
N GLY A 86 -16.92 4.65 -0.21
CA GLY A 86 -17.42 3.43 0.43
C GLY A 86 -17.08 3.37 1.91
N SER A 87 -16.92 2.16 2.44
CA SER A 87 -16.52 1.92 3.82
C SER A 87 -15.04 1.49 3.89
N TYR A 88 -14.49 1.45 5.09
CA TYR A 88 -13.20 0.80 5.37
C TYR A 88 -13.04 -0.51 4.58
N PRO A 89 -11.87 -0.74 3.93
CA PRO A 89 -10.64 0.07 3.99
C PRO A 89 -10.52 1.22 2.97
N PHE A 90 -11.63 1.61 2.32
CA PHE A 90 -11.59 2.44 1.11
C PHE A 90 -11.87 3.94 1.29
N ASP A 91 -12.33 4.35 2.46
CA ASP A 91 -12.77 5.71 2.79
C ASP A 91 -11.62 6.65 3.20
N GLN A 92 -10.45 6.50 2.59
CA GLN A 92 -9.26 7.28 2.93
C GLN A 92 -9.04 8.45 1.98
N THR A 93 -8.56 9.57 2.53
CA THR A 93 -8.41 10.86 1.84
C THR A 93 -7.01 11.11 1.30
N ASP A 94 -6.04 10.28 1.69
CA ASP A 94 -4.61 10.47 1.43
C ASP A 94 -4.02 9.17 0.91
N LEU A 95 -3.05 9.24 -0.02
CA LEU A 95 -2.51 8.06 -0.70
C LEU A 95 -1.81 7.10 0.27
N ALA A 96 -0.94 7.63 1.13
CA ALA A 96 -0.21 6.81 2.09
C ALA A 96 -1.15 6.20 3.16
N SER A 97 -2.19 6.94 3.55
CA SER A 97 -3.22 6.42 4.47
C SER A 97 -4.06 5.32 3.80
N ALA A 98 -4.52 5.55 2.56
CA ALA A 98 -5.20 4.54 1.75
C ALA A 98 -4.39 3.25 1.65
N LEU A 99 -3.10 3.36 1.31
CA LEU A 99 -2.20 2.22 1.21
C LEU A 99 -2.07 1.46 2.54
N LEU A 100 -1.84 2.16 3.66
CA LEU A 100 -1.76 1.52 4.98
C LEU A 100 -3.03 0.72 5.29
N HIS A 101 -4.21 1.34 5.11
CA HIS A 101 -5.48 0.69 5.43
C HIS A 101 -5.78 -0.52 4.53
N LEU A 102 -5.44 -0.44 3.24
CA LEU A 102 -5.52 -1.60 2.34
C LEU A 102 -4.58 -2.73 2.77
N VAL A 103 -3.35 -2.41 3.19
CA VAL A 103 -2.39 -3.42 3.66
C VAL A 103 -2.83 -4.05 4.97
N ILE A 104 -3.34 -3.27 5.92
CA ILE A 104 -3.93 -3.81 7.16
C ILE A 104 -5.09 -4.77 6.82
N HIS A 105 -5.95 -4.38 5.89
CA HIS A 105 -7.07 -5.23 5.48
C HIS A 105 -6.61 -6.53 4.79
N GLN A 106 -5.64 -6.46 3.87
CA GLN A 106 -5.04 -7.65 3.25
C GLN A 106 -4.35 -8.53 4.27
N HIS A 107 -3.54 -7.95 5.16
CA HIS A 107 -2.88 -8.68 6.25
C HIS A 107 -3.91 -9.47 7.06
N ILE A 108 -5.02 -8.86 7.49
CA ILE A 108 -6.09 -9.58 8.21
C ILE A 108 -6.67 -10.71 7.36
N ALA A 109 -6.91 -10.47 6.07
CA ALA A 109 -7.44 -11.48 5.15
C ALA A 109 -6.48 -12.67 4.95
N GLU A 110 -5.17 -12.47 5.01
CA GLU A 110 -4.16 -13.54 4.91
C GLU A 110 -4.22 -14.56 6.05
N PHE A 111 -4.75 -14.17 7.22
CA PHE A 111 -4.97 -15.08 8.35
C PHE A 111 -6.32 -15.81 8.29
N SER A 112 -7.20 -15.46 7.35
CA SER A 112 -8.48 -16.14 7.18
C SER A 112 -8.33 -17.34 6.23
N PRO A 113 -8.51 -18.60 6.69
CA PRO A 113 -8.42 -19.77 5.82
C PRO A 113 -9.50 -19.79 4.71
N ALA A 114 -10.59 -19.02 4.89
CA ALA A 114 -11.63 -18.88 3.88
C ALA A 114 -11.21 -17.97 2.72
N LEU A 115 -10.29 -17.03 2.98
CA LEU A 115 -9.81 -16.05 2.00
C LEU A 115 -8.42 -16.41 1.46
N ASN A 116 -7.54 -16.93 2.31
CA ASN A 116 -6.21 -17.38 1.94
C ASN A 116 -6.14 -18.92 1.99
N PRO A 117 -6.17 -19.60 0.82
CA PRO A 117 -6.05 -21.05 0.75
C PRO A 117 -4.63 -21.54 1.10
N GLU A 118 -3.64 -20.65 1.13
CA GLU A 118 -2.25 -20.93 1.47
C GLU A 118 -1.79 -20.07 2.66
N PRO A 119 -2.33 -20.26 3.88
CA PRO A 119 -2.07 -19.39 5.05
C PRO A 119 -0.61 -19.35 5.53
N ALA A 120 0.23 -20.26 5.02
CA ALA A 120 1.68 -20.22 5.23
C ALA A 120 2.37 -19.12 4.41
N LYS A 121 1.74 -18.65 3.32
CA LYS A 121 2.20 -17.53 2.51
C LYS A 121 1.48 -16.26 2.98
N LYS A 122 2.25 -15.37 3.56
CA LYS A 122 1.82 -14.05 4.01
C LYS A 122 2.75 -13.05 3.33
N HIS A 123 2.13 -12.10 2.67
CA HIS A 123 2.79 -11.13 1.83
C HIS A 123 2.65 -9.74 2.42
N CYS A 124 1.66 -9.48 3.26
CA CYS A 124 1.43 -8.16 3.85
C CYS A 124 1.88 -8.13 5.32
N ASP A 125 2.63 -7.10 5.69
CA ASP A 125 2.91 -6.79 7.09
C ASP A 125 2.88 -5.27 7.34
N PHE A 126 2.65 -4.88 8.59
CA PHE A 126 2.66 -3.49 9.01
C PHE A 126 3.08 -3.38 10.48
N SER A 127 3.65 -2.24 10.85
CA SER A 127 3.88 -1.91 12.26
C SER A 127 3.35 -0.53 12.58
N ILE A 128 2.90 -0.35 13.83
CA ILE A 128 2.52 0.94 14.38
C ILE A 128 3.27 1.07 15.70
N ARG A 129 4.12 2.08 15.81
CA ARG A 129 4.98 2.30 16.97
C ARG A 129 5.00 3.78 17.40
N PRO A 130 5.34 4.08 18.66
CA PRO A 130 5.50 5.46 19.08
C PRO A 130 6.58 6.19 18.27
N ASN A 131 6.31 7.43 17.88
CA ASN A 131 7.30 8.33 17.29
C ASN A 131 8.16 8.94 18.40
N VAL A 132 9.21 8.23 18.82
CA VAL A 132 10.11 8.70 19.88
C VAL A 132 11.07 9.80 19.44
N ARG A 133 11.15 10.10 18.14
CA ARG A 133 12.05 11.10 17.56
C ARG A 133 11.32 12.40 17.18
N GLY A 134 10.00 12.36 17.09
CA GLY A 134 9.17 13.50 16.69
C GLY A 134 9.02 14.56 17.78
N ASP A 135 8.46 15.70 17.38
CA ASP A 135 8.12 16.83 18.26
C ASP A 135 6.81 16.63 19.05
N GLY A 136 6.15 15.49 18.86
CA GLY A 136 4.88 15.13 19.48
C GLY A 136 3.65 15.49 18.64
N GLN A 137 3.79 16.20 17.52
CA GLN A 137 2.68 16.50 16.61
C GLN A 137 2.14 15.23 15.94
N TYR A 138 3.04 14.33 15.55
CA TYR A 138 2.70 13.03 14.95
C TYR A 138 3.24 11.92 15.85
N PRO A 139 2.43 11.43 16.82
CA PRO A 139 2.91 10.57 17.90
C PRO A 139 3.17 9.12 17.45
N LEU A 140 2.82 8.75 16.23
CA LEU A 140 2.97 7.40 15.70
C LEU A 140 3.89 7.39 14.47
N ILE A 141 4.63 6.30 14.32
CA ILE A 141 5.30 5.90 13.08
C ILE A 141 4.68 4.59 12.63
N CYS A 142 4.31 4.53 11.36
CA CYS A 142 3.84 3.32 10.69
C CYS A 142 4.88 2.82 9.70
N THR A 143 4.91 1.50 9.50
CA THR A 143 5.65 0.85 8.41
C THR A 143 4.72 -0.05 7.63
N ILE A 144 5.03 -0.26 6.36
CA ILE A 144 4.29 -1.13 5.44
C ILE A 144 5.31 -2.01 4.73
N SER A 145 5.09 -3.33 4.73
CA SER A 145 5.92 -4.27 3.97
C SER A 145 5.02 -5.16 3.13
N LEU A 146 5.37 -5.29 1.84
CA LEU A 146 4.90 -6.33 0.95
C LEU A 146 6.10 -7.24 0.67
N THR A 147 6.06 -8.50 1.12
CA THR A 147 7.14 -9.47 0.95
C THR A 147 6.71 -10.59 0.02
N ASP A 148 7.56 -10.91 -0.96
CA ASP A 148 7.29 -11.90 -2.00
C ASP A 148 5.91 -11.70 -2.66
N TYR A 149 5.50 -10.44 -2.83
CA TYR A 149 4.16 -10.08 -3.28
C TYR A 149 3.94 -10.57 -4.71
N PRO A 150 3.00 -11.50 -4.96
CA PRO A 150 2.91 -12.17 -6.24
C PRO A 150 2.58 -11.21 -7.38
N VAL A 151 3.29 -11.33 -8.50
CA VAL A 151 3.01 -10.57 -9.73
C VAL A 151 2.94 -11.45 -10.96
N ILE A 152 2.31 -10.93 -12.01
CA ILE A 152 2.38 -11.45 -13.38
C ILE A 152 3.31 -10.50 -14.14
N VAL A 153 4.40 -11.02 -14.69
CA VAL A 153 5.32 -10.25 -15.54
C VAL A 153 4.92 -10.42 -17.00
N ASP A 154 4.77 -9.30 -17.72
CA ASP A 154 4.47 -9.27 -19.15
C ASP A 154 5.64 -8.60 -19.90
N TYR A 155 6.09 -9.26 -20.97
CA TYR A 155 7.19 -8.82 -21.84
C TYR A 155 6.72 -8.32 -23.22
N THR A 156 5.42 -8.39 -23.50
CA THR A 156 4.86 -8.18 -24.84
C THR A 156 5.00 -6.74 -25.32
N ASN A 157 4.98 -5.76 -24.40
CA ASN A 157 5.09 -4.32 -24.69
C ASN A 157 6.17 -3.64 -23.82
N GLY A 158 7.31 -4.32 -23.64
CA GLY A 158 8.29 -3.97 -22.60
C GLY A 158 7.95 -4.62 -21.26
N MET A 159 8.90 -4.66 -20.34
CA MET A 159 8.71 -5.31 -19.05
C MET A 159 7.73 -4.53 -18.19
N THR A 160 6.56 -5.12 -17.96
CA THR A 160 5.57 -4.63 -17.00
C THR A 160 5.23 -5.75 -16.02
N SER A 161 4.71 -5.39 -14.86
CA SER A 161 4.18 -6.40 -13.94
C SER A 161 2.89 -5.91 -13.28
N ALA A 162 1.94 -6.80 -13.06
CA ALA A 162 0.69 -6.52 -12.34
C ALA A 162 0.57 -7.48 -11.16
N ALA A 163 -0.10 -7.06 -10.08
CA ALA A 163 -0.31 -7.98 -8.95
C ALA A 163 -1.10 -9.21 -9.41
N LYS A 164 -0.64 -10.39 -8.99
CA LYS A 164 -1.37 -11.64 -9.17
C LYS A 164 -2.29 -11.81 -7.96
N PRO A 165 -3.62 -11.81 -8.14
CA PRO A 165 -4.52 -12.06 -7.02
C PRO A 165 -4.25 -13.43 -6.39
N TYR A 166 -4.19 -13.47 -5.07
CA TYR A 166 -3.93 -14.68 -4.29
C TYR A 166 -4.97 -14.89 -3.19
N LEU A 167 -5.67 -13.83 -2.75
CA LEU A 167 -6.83 -13.93 -1.87
C LEU A 167 -8.09 -14.24 -2.69
N LEU A 168 -8.85 -15.22 -2.21
CA LEU A 168 -10.14 -15.59 -2.76
C LEU A 168 -11.17 -14.47 -2.54
N ASN A 169 -12.16 -14.43 -3.42
CA ASN A 169 -13.35 -13.60 -3.21
C ASN A 169 -14.27 -14.35 -2.25
N PRO A 170 -14.66 -13.76 -1.11
CA PRO A 170 -15.81 -14.25 -0.37
C PRO A 170 -17.09 -14.10 -1.21
#